data_AF-A0A0F8Z1J4-F1
#
_entry.id   AF-A0A0F8Z1J4-F1
#
_cell.length_a   1.000
_cell.length_b   1.000
_cell.length_c   1.000
_cell.angle_alpha   90.00
_cell.angle_beta   90.00
_cell.angle_gamma   90.00
#
_symmetry.space_group_name_H-M   'P 1'
#
loop_
_entity.id
_entity.type
_entity.pdbx_description
1 polymer ?
#
loop_
_entity_poly.entity_id
_entity_poly.type
_entity_poly.pdbx_seq_one_letter_code
_entity_poly.pdbx_strand_id
1 'polypeptide(L)'
;RKHEPVQAAQATVRAMPNRPGIVHGYTGAAYSPRTDIIRMPKPERFDSNESYYSTLFHELTHSTGHTDRLGRKGIMEPVMFGSSDYSREELVAEMGSAFLCGETGILETCIDRTSAYIEGWLKALRGDRKLVVVAAAQAQKAADFILNRTFEG
;
A
#
# COMPACT_ATOMS: atom_id res chain seq x y z
N ARG A 1 5.49 -9.77 24.71
CA ARG A 1 6.46 -9.73 23.57
C ARG A 1 6.80 -8.26 23.36
N LYS A 2 8.08 -7.86 23.27
CA LYS A 2 8.38 -6.52 22.75
C LYS A 2 7.93 -6.52 21.30
N HIS A 3 6.91 -5.74 20.96
CA HIS A 3 6.56 -5.49 19.57
C HIS A 3 7.71 -4.67 18.98
N GLU A 4 8.31 -5.15 17.90
CA GLU A 4 9.33 -4.41 17.14
C GLU A 4 8.77 -4.15 15.74
N PRO A 5 7.85 -3.17 15.58
CA PRO A 5 7.06 -3.01 14.36
C PRO A 5 7.91 -2.80 13.10
N VAL A 6 8.99 -2.04 13.24
CA VAL A 6 9.95 -1.79 12.16
C VAL A 6 10.60 -3.09 11.67
N GLN A 7 10.95 -4.02 12.57
CA GLN A 7 11.54 -5.29 12.17
C GLN A 7 10.52 -6.20 11.49
N ALA A 8 9.28 -6.23 11.98
CA ALA A 8 8.18 -6.95 11.33
C ALA A 8 7.89 -6.40 9.92
N ALA A 9 7.91 -5.09 9.76
CA ALA A 9 7.75 -4.45 8.45
C ALA A 9 8.91 -4.77 7.50
N GLN A 10 10.15 -4.71 7.97
CA GLN A 10 11.33 -5.14 7.20
C GLN A 10 11.25 -6.61 6.77
N ALA A 11 10.80 -7.49 7.67
CA ALA A 11 10.62 -8.91 7.35
C ALA A 11 9.55 -9.11 6.28
N THR A 12 8.41 -8.41 6.40
CA THR A 12 7.31 -8.42 5.42
C THR A 12 7.80 -7.98 4.04
N VAL A 13 8.48 -6.83 3.95
CA VAL A 13 9.03 -6.35 2.67
C VAL A 13 10.03 -7.34 2.09
N ARG A 14 10.92 -7.93 2.90
CA ARG A 14 11.90 -8.91 2.39
C ARG A 14 11.26 -10.21 1.88
N ALA A 15 10.15 -10.63 2.50
CA ALA A 15 9.47 -11.87 2.16
C ALA A 15 8.49 -11.74 0.99
N MET A 16 8.18 -10.51 0.54
CA MET A 16 7.24 -10.29 -0.56
C MET A 16 7.68 -11.04 -1.84
N PRO A 17 6.81 -11.88 -2.43
CA PRO A 17 7.08 -12.56 -3.68
C PRO A 17 7.10 -11.56 -4.85
N ASN A 18 8.01 -11.76 -5.81
CA ASN A 18 8.17 -10.89 -6.99
C ASN A 18 8.15 -9.38 -6.65
N ARG A 19 8.84 -8.99 -5.58
CA ARG A 19 8.89 -7.60 -5.09
C ARG A 19 9.51 -6.65 -6.12
N PRO A 20 8.96 -5.43 -6.32
CA PRO A 20 9.56 -4.45 -7.23
C PRO A 20 10.92 -3.97 -6.71
N GLY A 21 11.71 -3.38 -7.60
CA GLY A 21 12.88 -2.63 -7.19
C GLY A 21 12.48 -1.45 -6.29
N ILE A 22 13.19 -1.22 -5.18
CA ILE A 22 12.98 -0.05 -4.31
C ILE A 22 14.22 0.83 -4.44
N VAL A 23 14.06 2.07 -4.90
CA VAL A 23 15.15 3.01 -5.14
C VAL A 23 14.93 4.28 -4.34
N HIS A 24 15.90 4.66 -3.52
CA HIS A 24 15.88 5.85 -2.69
C HIS A 24 16.57 7.05 -3.35
N GLY A 25 16.28 8.26 -2.86
CA GLY A 25 16.91 9.50 -3.30
C GLY A 25 15.98 10.48 -4.02
N TYR A 26 14.70 10.12 -4.17
CA TYR A 26 13.70 10.97 -4.81
C TYR A 26 13.09 11.98 -3.83
N THR A 27 12.33 12.94 -4.34
CA THR A 27 11.61 13.93 -3.51
C THR A 27 10.28 13.42 -2.98
N GLY A 28 9.64 12.49 -3.68
CA GLY A 28 8.39 11.85 -3.30
C GLY A 28 8.41 10.34 -3.49
N ALA A 29 7.45 9.67 -2.87
CA ALA A 29 7.21 8.25 -3.08
C ALA A 29 6.29 8.05 -4.29
N ALA A 30 6.55 7.00 -5.07
CA ALA A 30 5.68 6.58 -6.17
C ALA A 30 6.10 5.22 -6.72
N TYR A 31 5.13 4.36 -7.01
CA TYR A 31 5.29 3.19 -7.86
C TYR A 31 5.23 3.57 -9.35
N SER A 32 6.14 3.02 -10.16
CA SER A 32 6.12 3.17 -11.62
C SER A 32 5.85 1.82 -12.28
N PRO A 33 4.63 1.58 -12.81
CA PRO A 33 4.25 0.32 -13.44
C PRO A 33 5.16 -0.07 -14.62
N ARG A 34 5.52 0.91 -15.46
CA ARG A 34 6.34 0.67 -16.66
C ARG A 34 7.74 0.12 -16.38
N THR A 35 8.37 0.55 -15.28
CA THR A 35 9.72 0.11 -14.91
C THR A 35 9.73 -0.88 -13.76
N ASP A 36 8.56 -1.19 -13.21
CA ASP A 36 8.36 -1.97 -12.00
C ASP A 36 9.27 -1.57 -10.82
N ILE A 37 9.33 -0.26 -10.56
CA ILE A 37 10.17 0.35 -9.51
C ILE A 37 9.32 1.21 -8.59
N ILE A 38 9.54 1.06 -7.29
CA ILE A 38 9.11 2.01 -6.27
C ILE A 38 10.24 3.01 -6.04
N ARG A 39 9.91 4.28 -6.18
CA ARG A 39 10.77 5.40 -5.81
C ARG A 39 10.41 5.83 -4.41
N MET A 40 11.42 6.11 -3.59
CA MET A 40 11.25 6.62 -2.24
C MET A 40 12.17 7.83 -1.99
N PRO A 41 11.75 8.78 -1.14
CA PRO A 41 12.69 9.65 -0.44
C PRO A 41 13.67 8.82 0.38
N LYS A 42 14.83 9.41 0.71
CA LYS A 42 15.73 8.74 1.65
C LYS A 42 15.04 8.60 3.02
N PRO A 43 15.29 7.53 3.78
CA PRO A 43 14.59 7.29 5.06
C PRO A 43 14.71 8.46 6.04
N GLU A 44 15.82 9.20 6.02
CA GLU A 44 16.06 10.34 6.92
C GLU A 44 15.15 11.55 6.63
N ARG A 45 14.39 11.54 5.53
CA ARG A 45 13.40 12.57 5.20
C ARG A 45 12.02 12.30 5.81
N PHE A 46 11.80 11.13 6.42
CA PHE A 46 10.55 10.78 7.07
C PHE A 46 10.61 11.14 8.56
N ASP A 47 9.47 11.52 9.13
CA ASP A 47 9.36 11.84 10.56
C ASP A 47 9.72 10.64 11.46
N SER A 48 9.49 9.42 10.96
CA SER A 48 9.80 8.18 11.67
C SER A 48 9.97 7.01 10.70
N ASN A 49 10.57 5.92 11.20
CA ASN A 49 10.67 4.67 10.44
C ASN A 49 9.28 4.09 10.10
N GLU A 50 8.33 4.24 11.00
CA GLU A 50 6.95 3.79 10.84
C GLU A 50 6.25 4.55 9.71
N SER A 51 6.50 5.87 9.62
CA SER A 51 6.01 6.69 8.51
C SER A 51 6.65 6.28 7.18
N TYR A 52 7.95 5.95 7.19
CA TYR A 52 8.62 5.37 6.01
C TYR A 52 7.96 4.06 5.55
N TYR A 53 7.71 3.11 6.46
CA TYR A 53 7.11 1.82 6.11
C TYR A 53 5.64 1.94 5.72
N SER A 54 4.87 2.84 6.32
CA SER A 54 3.49 3.12 5.89
C SER A 54 3.44 3.63 4.46
N THR A 55 4.30 4.60 4.10
CA THR A 55 4.43 5.07 2.71
C THR A 55 4.92 3.95 1.79
N LEU A 56 5.90 3.15 2.21
CA LEU A 56 6.38 2.03 1.41
C LEU A 56 5.29 0.98 1.17
N PHE A 57 4.46 0.66 2.18
CA PHE A 57 3.37 -0.29 2.03
C PHE A 57 2.27 0.21 1.09
N HIS A 58 2.02 1.51 1.07
CA HIS A 58 1.14 2.13 0.07
C HIS A 58 1.67 1.86 -1.35
N GLU A 59 2.94 2.18 -1.62
CA GLU A 59 3.54 1.95 -2.94
C GLU A 59 3.67 0.46 -3.30
N LEU A 60 3.96 -0.40 -2.32
CA LEU A 60 3.97 -1.85 -2.53
C LEU A 60 2.57 -2.35 -2.88
N THR A 61 1.52 -1.80 -2.27
CA THR A 61 0.14 -2.15 -2.59
C THR A 61 -0.18 -1.82 -4.04
N HIS A 62 0.16 -0.61 -4.53
CA HIS A 62 0.06 -0.28 -5.95
C HIS A 62 0.80 -1.28 -6.83
N SER A 63 2.02 -1.63 -6.42
CA SER A 63 2.87 -2.50 -7.20
C SER A 63 2.28 -3.91 -7.39
N THR A 64 1.47 -4.42 -6.45
CA THR A 64 0.79 -5.72 -6.65
C THR A 64 -0.18 -5.72 -7.83
N GLY A 65 -0.59 -4.56 -8.31
CA GLY A 65 -1.44 -4.39 -9.48
C GLY A 65 -0.73 -4.69 -10.82
N HIS A 66 0.60 -4.80 -10.84
CA HIS A 66 1.36 -5.17 -12.03
C HIS A 66 0.91 -6.51 -12.63
N THR A 67 1.09 -6.69 -13.94
CA THR A 67 0.68 -7.90 -14.68
C THR A 67 1.33 -9.17 -14.18
N ASP A 68 2.56 -9.06 -13.67
CA ASP A 68 3.34 -10.20 -13.16
C ASP A 68 2.99 -10.57 -11.70
N ARG A 69 1.89 -10.01 -11.17
CA ARG A 69 1.41 -10.19 -9.80
C ARG A 69 -0.10 -10.43 -9.79
N LEU A 70 -0.90 -9.49 -9.31
CA LEU A 70 -2.37 -9.63 -9.25
C LEU A 70 -3.07 -9.12 -10.52
N GLY A 71 -2.36 -8.42 -11.41
CA GLY A 71 -2.89 -7.96 -12.70
C GLY A 71 -4.17 -7.12 -12.57
N ARG A 72 -4.18 -6.14 -11.66
CA ARG A 72 -5.34 -5.25 -11.50
C ARG A 72 -5.47 -4.34 -12.73
N LYS A 73 -6.70 -4.21 -13.25
CA LYS A 73 -7.01 -3.30 -14.36
C LYS A 73 -6.72 -1.85 -13.98
N GLY A 74 -6.26 -1.05 -14.93
CA GLY A 74 -5.96 0.37 -14.73
C GLY A 74 -4.54 0.66 -14.18
N ILE A 75 -3.70 -0.34 -13.93
CA ILE A 75 -2.33 -0.13 -13.44
C ILE A 75 -1.34 0.03 -14.57
N MET A 76 -1.43 -0.84 -15.57
CA MET A 76 -0.57 -0.80 -16.75
C MET A 76 -1.10 0.13 -17.84
N GLU A 77 -2.36 0.57 -17.72
CA GLU A 77 -3.02 1.46 -18.66
C GLU A 77 -2.76 2.93 -18.30
N PRO A 78 -2.74 3.87 -19.26
CA PRO A 78 -2.63 5.30 -18.96
C PRO A 78 -3.90 5.77 -18.25
N VAL A 79 -3.87 5.80 -16.92
CA VAL A 79 -4.94 6.39 -16.12
C VAL A 79 -4.57 7.83 -15.80
N MET A 80 -5.45 8.77 -16.15
CA MET A 80 -5.25 10.18 -15.84
C MET A 80 -5.34 10.40 -14.33
N PHE A 81 -4.37 11.12 -13.77
CA PHE A 81 -4.40 11.57 -12.38
C PHE A 81 -5.71 12.30 -12.09
N GLY A 82 -6.37 11.95 -10.98
CA GLY A 82 -7.67 12.51 -10.60
C GLY A 82 -8.89 11.94 -11.34
N SER A 83 -8.71 10.94 -12.21
CA SER A 83 -9.83 10.19 -12.77
C SER A 83 -10.52 9.29 -11.73
N SER A 84 -11.68 8.75 -12.07
CA SER A 84 -12.40 7.81 -11.20
C SER A 84 -11.62 6.52 -10.95
N ASP A 85 -10.90 6.03 -11.97
CA ASP A 85 -10.12 4.79 -11.85
C ASP A 85 -8.85 5.01 -11.02
N TYR A 86 -8.23 6.18 -11.17
CA TYR A 86 -7.13 6.61 -10.31
C TYR A 86 -7.57 6.66 -8.83
N SER A 87 -8.69 7.34 -8.56
CA SER A 87 -9.25 7.45 -7.21
C SER A 87 -9.59 6.10 -6.57
N ARG A 88 -9.95 5.10 -7.37
CA ARG A 88 -10.23 3.73 -6.89
C ARG A 88 -8.95 2.99 -6.51
N GLU A 89 -7.92 3.10 -7.31
CA GLU A 89 -6.65 2.42 -7.04
C GLU A 89 -5.93 3.06 -5.83
N GLU A 90 -5.98 4.38 -5.67
CA GLU A 90 -5.50 5.05 -4.45
C GLU A 90 -6.23 4.55 -3.21
N LEU A 91 -7.56 4.34 -3.29
CA LEU A 91 -8.31 3.75 -2.18
C LEU A 91 -7.85 2.33 -1.84
N VAL A 92 -7.53 1.51 -2.86
CA VAL A 92 -6.94 0.17 -2.67
C VAL A 92 -5.57 0.28 -1.99
N ALA A 93 -4.71 1.20 -2.43
CA ALA A 93 -3.39 1.41 -1.88
C ALA A 93 -3.41 1.85 -0.41
N GLU A 94 -4.30 2.79 -0.06
CA GLU A 94 -4.46 3.26 1.32
C GLU A 94 -5.00 2.17 2.24
N MET A 95 -6.00 1.40 1.80
CA MET A 95 -6.51 0.26 2.56
C MET A 95 -5.44 -0.82 2.75
N GLY A 96 -4.70 -1.17 1.69
CA GLY A 96 -3.65 -2.18 1.77
C GLY A 96 -2.51 -1.75 2.69
N SER A 97 -2.10 -0.48 2.61
CA SER A 97 -1.14 0.09 3.56
C SER A 97 -1.63 0.00 5.00
N ALA A 98 -2.89 0.38 5.26
CA ALA A 98 -3.47 0.29 6.60
C ALA A 98 -3.50 -1.15 7.12
N PHE A 99 -3.87 -2.14 6.29
CA PHE A 99 -3.86 -3.55 6.67
C PHE A 99 -2.46 -4.04 7.01
N LEU A 100 -1.46 -3.73 6.17
CA LEU A 100 -0.06 -4.10 6.41
C LEU A 100 0.51 -3.40 7.65
N CYS A 101 0.15 -2.14 7.89
CA CYS A 101 0.52 -1.43 9.11
C CYS A 101 -0.09 -2.09 10.35
N GLY A 102 -1.34 -2.56 10.27
CA GLY A 102 -1.99 -3.31 11.34
C GLY A 102 -1.27 -4.64 11.62
N GLU A 103 -0.98 -5.41 10.58
CA GLU A 103 -0.29 -6.71 10.66
C GLU A 103 1.13 -6.61 11.24
N THR A 104 1.83 -5.52 10.94
CA THR A 104 3.20 -5.28 11.43
C THR A 104 3.25 -4.56 12.78
N GLY A 105 2.11 -4.10 13.31
CA GLY A 105 2.03 -3.30 14.53
C GLY A 105 2.46 -1.84 14.37
N ILE A 106 2.65 -1.36 13.14
CA ILE A 106 2.94 0.05 12.84
C ILE A 106 1.71 0.92 13.13
N LEU A 107 0.50 0.40 12.89
CA LEU A 107 -0.73 1.18 13.03
C LEU A 107 -0.88 1.81 14.42
N GLU A 108 -0.51 1.06 15.47
CA GLU A 108 -0.57 1.49 16.87
C GLU A 108 0.34 2.69 17.17
N THR A 109 1.38 2.90 16.37
CA THR A 109 2.33 4.02 16.51
C THR A 109 1.92 5.26 15.73
N CYS A 110 0.95 5.14 14.82
CA CYS A 110 0.56 6.19 13.87
C CYS A 110 -0.94 6.56 13.98
N ILE A 111 -1.55 6.36 15.15
CA ILE A 111 -2.99 6.56 15.40
C ILE A 111 -3.50 7.94 14.96
N ASP A 112 -2.72 9.00 15.10
CA ASP A 112 -3.14 10.33 14.65
C ASP A 112 -3.30 10.42 13.12
N ARG A 113 -2.48 9.66 12.35
CA ARG A 113 -2.56 9.58 10.88
C ARG A 113 -3.69 8.65 10.41
N THR A 114 -4.12 7.68 11.23
CA THR A 114 -5.29 6.84 10.88
C THR A 114 -6.59 7.59 10.73
N SER A 115 -6.73 8.75 11.39
CA SER A 115 -7.91 9.61 11.24
C SER A 115 -8.13 10.02 9.78
N ALA A 116 -7.06 10.40 9.07
CA ALA A 116 -7.13 10.80 7.66
C ALA A 116 -7.58 9.65 6.75
N TYR A 117 -7.10 8.41 6.98
CA TYR A 117 -7.54 7.24 6.23
C TYR A 117 -9.02 6.95 6.47
N ILE A 118 -9.46 6.98 7.72
CA ILE A 118 -10.86 6.73 8.11
C ILE A 118 -11.78 7.82 7.53
N GLU A 119 -11.39 9.09 7.58
CA GLU A 119 -12.14 10.19 6.96
C GLU A 119 -12.24 10.02 5.43
N GLY A 120 -11.15 9.63 4.78
CA GLY A 120 -11.12 9.31 3.36
C GLY A 120 -12.10 8.18 3.01
N TRP A 121 -12.09 7.10 3.79
CA TRP A 121 -13.04 5.99 3.64
C TRP A 121 -14.48 6.42 3.90
N LEU A 122 -14.74 7.22 4.94
CA LEU A 122 -16.08 7.75 5.25
C LEU A 122 -16.62 8.62 4.11
N LYS A 123 -15.76 9.44 3.49
CA LYS A 123 -16.13 10.23 2.31
C LYS A 123 -16.46 9.33 1.11
N ALA A 124 -15.64 8.31 0.85
CA ALA A 124 -15.90 7.33 -0.21
C ALA A 124 -17.19 6.52 0.03
N LEU A 125 -17.43 6.11 1.28
CA LEU A 125 -18.63 5.38 1.73
C LEU A 125 -19.91 6.19 1.57
N ARG A 126 -19.85 7.52 1.68
CA ARG A 126 -20.98 8.42 1.44
C ARG A 126 -21.32 8.55 -0.05
N GLY A 127 -20.33 8.37 -0.93
CA GLY A 127 -20.51 8.42 -2.38
C GLY A 127 -21.01 7.10 -2.97
N ASP A 128 -20.30 5.99 -2.70
CA ASP A 128 -20.63 4.67 -3.26
C ASP A 128 -20.08 3.53 -2.36
N ARG A 129 -20.99 2.91 -1.58
CA ARG A 129 -20.65 1.81 -0.66
C ARG A 129 -20.11 0.58 -1.37
N LYS A 130 -20.53 0.30 -2.60
CA LYS A 130 -20.10 -0.88 -3.35
C LYS A 130 -18.63 -0.75 -3.73
N LEU A 131 -18.18 0.45 -4.10
CA LEU A 131 -16.78 0.70 -4.42
C LEU A 131 -15.85 0.46 -3.24
N VAL A 132 -16.26 0.85 -2.04
CA VAL A 132 -15.45 0.64 -0.83
C VAL A 132 -15.27 -0.83 -0.52
N VAL A 133 -16.34 -1.64 -0.64
CA VAL A 133 -16.24 -3.10 -0.43
C VAL A 133 -15.33 -3.75 -1.48
N VAL A 134 -15.44 -3.35 -2.74
CA VAL A 134 -14.58 -3.85 -3.81
C VAL A 134 -13.11 -3.45 -3.58
N ALA A 135 -12.87 -2.20 -3.19
CA ALA A 135 -11.53 -1.71 -2.88
C ALA A 135 -10.92 -2.46 -1.70
N ALA A 136 -11.67 -2.66 -0.61
CA ALA A 136 -11.22 -3.43 0.54
C ALA A 136 -10.87 -4.88 0.18
N ALA A 137 -11.69 -5.53 -0.66
CA ALA A 137 -11.40 -6.89 -1.13
C ALA A 137 -10.12 -6.96 -1.98
N GLN A 138 -9.86 -5.95 -2.83
CA GLN A 138 -8.63 -5.86 -3.61
C GLN A 138 -7.41 -5.54 -2.73
N ALA A 139 -7.57 -4.64 -1.76
CA ALA A 139 -6.55 -4.28 -0.79
C ALA A 139 -6.15 -5.48 0.08
N GLN A 140 -7.12 -6.30 0.51
CA GLN A 140 -6.85 -7.53 1.24
C GLN A 140 -6.03 -8.50 0.40
N LYS A 141 -6.42 -8.75 -0.86
CA LYS A 141 -5.64 -9.59 -1.78
C LYS A 141 -4.21 -9.07 -1.98
N ALA A 142 -4.04 -7.75 -2.08
CA ALA A 142 -2.72 -7.13 -2.19
C ALA A 142 -1.89 -7.31 -0.92
N ALA A 143 -2.47 -7.07 0.25
CA ALA A 143 -1.82 -7.28 1.54
C ALA A 143 -1.41 -8.74 1.71
N ASP A 144 -2.30 -9.69 1.41
CA ASP A 144 -2.00 -11.13 1.50
C ASP A 144 -0.89 -11.56 0.53
N PHE A 145 -0.87 -11.01 -0.69
CA PHE A 145 0.24 -11.21 -1.62
C PHE A 145 1.56 -10.69 -1.04
N ILE A 146 1.58 -9.48 -0.48
CA ILE A 146 2.77 -8.87 0.12
C ILE A 146 3.24 -9.66 1.35
N LEU A 147 2.31 -10.17 2.16
CA LEU A 147 2.58 -11.02 3.32
C LEU A 147 2.97 -12.46 2.93
N ASN A 148 3.00 -12.78 1.64
CA ASN A 148 3.25 -14.11 1.11
C ASN A 148 2.31 -15.19 1.72
N ARG A 149 1.03 -14.85 1.89
CA ARG A 149 0.02 -15.78 2.37
C ARG A 149 -0.51 -16.61 1.22
N THR A 150 -0.33 -17.93 1.31
CA THR A 150 -1.00 -18.89 0.43
C THR A 150 -2.35 -19.26 1.02
N PHE A 151 -3.43 -19.02 0.29
CA PHE A 151 -4.72 -19.58 0.63
C PHE A 151 -4.79 -21.00 0.05
N GLU A 152 -4.70 -22.01 0.91
CA GLU A 152 -5.14 -23.35 0.55
C GLU A 152 -6.66 -23.29 0.43
N GLY A 153 -7.17 -23.53 -0.78
CA GLY A 153 -8.60 -23.56 -1.09
C GLY A 153 -9.28 -24.84 -0.67
#